data_AF-A0A1F2TUN3-F1
#
_entry.id   AF-A0A1F2TUN3-F1
#
_cell.length_a   1.000
_cell.length_b   1.000
_cell.length_c   1.000
_cell.angle_alpha   90.00
_cell.angle_beta   90.00
_cell.angle_gamma   90.00
#
_symmetry.space_group_name_H-M   'P 1'
#
loop_
_entity.id
_entity.type
_entity.pdbx_description
1 polymer ?
#
loop_
_entity_poly.entity_id
_entity_poly.type
_entity_poly.pdbx_seq_one_letter_code
_entity_poly.pdbx_strand_id
1 'polypeptide(L)'
;MREIEDDLRRERRARLLEKGAPEDYRDADIYAAVEAVLRRAVETRNHDAVLLPDVLGDEDEWKLQTRLRFSSHRPIVGPIVVFLKRRLLLPITRWLYEYSLENFQRQQRVNRILFACIEELAIENAKLRRIAERKD
;
A
#
# COMPACT_ATOMS: atom_id res chain seq x y z
N MET A 1 8.90 -28.59 9.82
CA MET A 1 8.77 -27.24 9.21
C MET A 1 7.44 -27.08 8.47
N ARG A 2 7.05 -28.03 7.59
CA ARG A 2 5.72 -28.05 6.93
C ARG A 2 4.53 -28.04 7.90
N GLU A 3 4.56 -28.89 8.94
CA GLU A 3 3.46 -28.94 9.94
C GLU A 3 3.22 -27.59 10.65
N ILE A 4 4.30 -26.89 11.01
CA ILE A 4 4.22 -25.56 11.65
C ILE A 4 3.61 -24.53 10.69
N GLU A 5 3.96 -24.59 9.41
CA GLU A 5 3.41 -23.68 8.41
C GLU A 5 1.92 -23.93 8.18
N ASP A 6 1.51 -25.19 8.15
CA ASP A 6 0.10 -25.60 7.99
C ASP A 6 -0.74 -25.20 9.21
N ASP A 7 -0.19 -25.34 10.43
CA ASP A 7 -0.82 -24.85 11.66
C ASP A 7 -1.02 -23.34 11.65
N LEU A 8 0.01 -22.59 11.26
CA LEU A 8 -0.07 -21.13 11.14
C LEU A 8 -1.09 -20.69 10.09
N ARG A 9 -1.20 -21.40 8.96
CA ARG A 9 -2.22 -21.12 7.94
C ARG A 9 -3.63 -21.39 8.46
N ARG A 10 -3.84 -22.51 9.15
CA ARG A 10 -5.14 -22.85 9.77
C ARG A 10 -5.56 -21.78 10.77
N GLU A 11 -4.66 -21.37 11.65
CA GLU A 11 -4.92 -20.36 12.67
C GLU A 11 -5.18 -18.97 12.05
N ARG A 12 -4.42 -18.60 11.01
CA ARG A 12 -4.66 -17.34 10.27
C ARG A 12 -6.03 -17.33 9.59
N ARG A 13 -6.41 -18.43 8.94
CA ARG A 13 -7.71 -18.58 8.27
C ARG A 13 -8.88 -18.49 9.26
N ALA A 14 -8.78 -19.16 10.40
CA ALA A 14 -9.78 -19.07 11.47
C ALA A 14 -9.96 -17.62 11.96
N ARG A 15 -8.86 -16.93 12.26
CA ARG A 15 -8.89 -15.51 12.67
C ARG A 15 -9.46 -14.57 11.60
N LEU A 16 -9.30 -14.87 10.33
CA LEU A 16 -9.87 -14.07 9.24
C LEU A 16 -11.39 -14.26 9.16
N LEU A 17 -11.86 -15.51 9.26
CA LEU A 17 -13.30 -15.81 9.27
C LEU A 17 -14.01 -15.17 10.48
N GLU A 18 -13.38 -15.19 11.66
CA GLU A 18 -13.88 -14.49 12.86
C GLU A 18 -14.03 -12.97 12.66
N LYS A 19 -13.25 -12.38 11.75
CA LYS A 19 -13.29 -10.94 11.42
C LYS A 19 -14.21 -10.61 10.25
N GLY A 20 -14.98 -11.58 9.74
CA GLY A 20 -15.91 -11.38 8.63
C GLY A 20 -15.25 -11.47 7.25
N ALA A 21 -14.20 -12.27 7.09
CA ALA A 21 -13.67 -12.61 5.76
C ALA A 21 -14.71 -13.35 4.91
N PRO A 22 -14.55 -13.39 3.57
CA PRO A 22 -15.47 -14.10 2.67
C PRO A 22 -15.66 -15.56 3.08
N GLU A 23 -16.89 -16.05 2.96
CA GLU A 23 -17.26 -17.43 3.35
C GLU A 23 -16.52 -18.49 2.52
N ASP A 24 -16.07 -18.14 1.32
CA ASP A 24 -15.24 -18.99 0.45
C ASP A 24 -13.93 -19.42 1.12
N TYR A 25 -13.45 -18.67 2.14
CA TYR A 25 -12.26 -19.04 2.91
C TYR A 25 -12.48 -20.22 3.86
N ARG A 26 -13.72 -20.72 4.01
CA ARG A 26 -13.97 -22.01 4.68
C ARG A 26 -13.33 -23.16 3.91
N ASP A 27 -13.26 -23.06 2.59
CA ASP A 27 -12.53 -24.01 1.75
C ASP A 27 -11.01 -23.77 1.90
N ALA A 28 -10.29 -24.83 2.27
CA ALA A 28 -8.85 -24.77 2.50
C ALA A 28 -8.06 -24.58 1.21
N ASP A 29 -8.53 -25.17 0.12
CA ASP A 29 -7.85 -25.13 -1.17
C ASP A 29 -8.03 -23.75 -1.82
N ILE A 30 -9.22 -23.17 -1.71
CA ILE A 30 -9.48 -21.79 -2.14
C ILE A 30 -8.61 -20.81 -1.36
N TYR A 31 -8.58 -20.93 -0.04
CA TYR A 31 -7.74 -20.07 0.80
C TYR A 31 -6.25 -20.18 0.44
N ALA A 32 -5.75 -21.40 0.23
CA ALA A 32 -4.36 -21.64 -0.16
C ALA A 32 -4.04 -21.06 -1.55
N ALA A 33 -4.96 -21.21 -2.52
CA ALA A 33 -4.80 -20.64 -3.85
C ALA A 33 -4.76 -19.11 -3.82
N VAL A 34 -5.65 -18.48 -3.05
CA VAL A 34 -5.67 -17.02 -2.85
C VAL A 34 -4.40 -16.54 -2.16
N GLU A 35 -3.96 -17.22 -1.08
CA GLU A 35 -2.72 -16.88 -0.39
C GLU A 35 -1.51 -16.97 -1.34
N ALA A 36 -1.44 -17.99 -2.18
CA ALA A 36 -0.35 -18.15 -3.15
C ALA A 36 -0.31 -17.01 -4.19
N VAL A 37 -1.46 -16.61 -4.72
CA VAL A 37 -1.56 -15.49 -5.68
C VAL A 37 -1.12 -14.17 -5.03
N LEU A 38 -1.65 -13.87 -3.84
CA LEU A 38 -1.31 -12.65 -3.11
C LEU A 38 0.18 -12.63 -2.72
N ARG A 39 0.70 -13.75 -2.24
CA ARG A 39 2.12 -13.88 -1.87
C ARG A 39 3.03 -13.67 -3.06
N ARG A 40 2.70 -14.24 -4.23
CA ARG A 40 3.45 -14.02 -5.48
C ARG A 40 3.52 -12.54 -5.84
N ALA A 41 2.39 -11.84 -5.74
CA ALA A 41 2.32 -10.41 -6.04
C ALA A 41 3.18 -9.57 -5.07
N VAL A 42 3.27 -9.96 -3.79
CA VAL A 42 4.08 -9.25 -2.78
C VAL A 42 5.57 -9.55 -2.92
N GLU A 43 5.94 -10.83 -3.06
CA GLU A 43 7.32 -11.30 -2.90
C GLU A 43 8.11 -11.32 -4.22
N THR A 44 7.48 -11.64 -5.34
CA THR A 44 8.20 -11.95 -6.59
C THR A 44 8.27 -10.77 -7.55
N ARG A 45 7.35 -9.81 -7.46
CA ARG A 45 7.25 -8.74 -8.47
C ARG A 45 8.20 -7.58 -8.20
N ASN A 46 8.87 -7.13 -9.27
CA ASN A 46 9.52 -5.83 -9.25
C ASN A 46 8.43 -4.74 -9.21
N HIS A 47 8.21 -4.17 -8.03
CA HIS A 47 7.18 -3.17 -7.75
C HIS A 47 7.35 -1.87 -8.54
N ASP A 48 8.48 -1.69 -9.22
CA ASP A 48 8.73 -0.59 -10.16
C ASP A 48 8.36 -0.94 -11.62
N ALA A 49 7.96 -2.19 -11.91
CA ALA A 49 7.55 -2.68 -13.24
C ALA A 49 6.09 -3.16 -13.24
N VAL A 50 5.20 -2.30 -12.75
CA VAL A 50 3.75 -2.49 -12.69
C VAL A 50 3.11 -1.65 -13.81
N LEU A 51 2.17 -2.22 -14.57
CA LEU A 51 1.47 -1.54 -15.67
C LEU A 51 0.40 -0.56 -15.16
N LEU A 52 -0.17 -0.83 -13.98
CA LEU A 52 -1.27 -0.04 -13.42
C LEU A 52 -0.94 1.47 -13.28
N PRO A 53 0.25 1.89 -12.79
CA PRO A 53 0.68 3.28 -12.82
C PRO A 53 0.57 3.94 -14.20
N ASP A 54 0.98 3.26 -15.27
CA ASP A 54 0.95 3.81 -16.64
C ASP A 54 -0.50 4.00 -17.15
N VAL A 55 -1.43 3.16 -16.69
CA VAL A 55 -2.86 3.21 -17.06
C VAL A 55 -3.61 4.26 -16.25
N LEU A 56 -3.21 4.45 -14.99
CA LEU A 56 -3.85 5.35 -14.04
C LEU A 56 -3.51 6.84 -14.27
N GLY A 57 -2.59 7.17 -15.19
CA GLY A 57 -2.28 8.56 -15.54
C GLY A 57 -1.22 9.20 -14.65
N ASP A 58 -1.30 10.52 -14.44
CA ASP A 58 -0.22 11.35 -13.89
C ASP A 58 0.32 10.79 -12.55
N GLU A 59 1.64 10.64 -12.44
CA GLU A 59 2.27 10.06 -11.24
C GLU A 59 1.90 10.85 -9.97
N ASP A 60 1.56 12.13 -10.13
CA ASP A 60 1.19 13.08 -9.09
C ASP A 60 -0.18 12.82 -8.45
N GLU A 61 -1.09 12.07 -9.10
CA GLU A 61 -2.36 11.68 -8.49
C GLU A 61 -2.18 10.56 -7.46
N TRP A 62 -1.15 9.73 -7.62
CA TRP A 62 -0.88 8.55 -6.77
C TRP A 62 0.33 8.75 -5.85
N LYS A 63 1.24 9.68 -6.19
CA LYS A 63 2.31 10.18 -5.31
C LYS A 63 1.83 11.44 -4.61
N LEU A 64 1.56 11.37 -3.30
CA LEU A 64 1.20 12.56 -2.53
C LEU A 64 2.35 13.60 -2.58
N GLN A 65 2.14 14.71 -3.28
CA GLN A 65 3.07 15.84 -3.33
C GLN A 65 2.87 16.77 -2.13
N THR A 66 3.94 17.01 -1.38
CA THR A 66 3.99 18.05 -0.33
C THR A 66 4.22 19.43 -0.93
N ARG A 67 3.16 20.05 -1.49
CA ARG A 67 3.23 21.47 -1.89
C ARG A 67 3.12 22.38 -0.66
N LEU A 68 4.22 22.58 0.07
CA LEU A 68 4.30 23.67 1.05
C LEU A 68 4.68 24.99 0.36
N ARG A 69 3.69 25.85 0.13
CA ARG A 69 3.88 27.20 -0.38
C ARG A 69 3.90 28.18 0.80
N PHE A 70 5.09 28.54 1.29
CA PHE A 70 5.23 29.57 2.34
C PHE A 70 5.45 30.95 1.72
N SER A 71 4.45 31.83 1.86
CA SER A 71 4.60 33.27 1.67
C SER A 71 4.65 33.95 3.04
N SER A 72 5.77 34.55 3.42
CA SER A 72 5.89 35.31 4.68
C SER A 72 6.01 36.81 4.37
N HIS A 73 4.98 37.56 4.76
CA HIS A 73 4.91 39.02 4.60
C HIS A 73 4.74 39.69 5.98
N ARG A 74 5.81 40.34 6.47
CA ARG A 74 5.86 41.61 7.24
C ARG A 74 7.02 41.66 8.28
N PRO A 75 7.78 42.77 8.35
CA PRO A 75 8.73 43.05 9.42
C PRO A 75 8.00 43.69 10.61
N ILE A 76 8.51 43.53 11.84
CA ILE A 76 8.30 44.34 13.07
C ILE A 76 8.08 43.48 14.35
N VAL A 77 7.64 42.21 14.27
CA VAL A 77 7.52 41.33 15.47
C VAL A 77 8.75 40.44 15.68
N GLY A 78 9.96 41.00 15.55
CA GLY A 78 11.21 40.25 15.34
C GLY A 78 11.61 39.24 16.43
N PRO A 79 11.88 39.64 17.69
CA PRO A 79 12.55 38.77 18.64
C PRO A 79 11.65 37.68 19.25
N ILE A 80 10.39 37.98 19.57
CA ILE A 80 9.45 37.00 20.14
C ILE A 80 9.02 35.97 19.08
N VAL A 81 8.78 36.41 17.83
CA VAL A 81 8.47 35.47 16.72
C VAL A 81 9.69 34.65 16.36
N VAL A 82 10.91 35.18 16.40
CA VAL A 82 12.13 34.39 16.16
C VAL A 82 12.34 33.35 17.27
N PHE A 83 12.10 33.70 18.53
CA PHE A 83 12.17 32.76 19.65
C PHE A 83 11.11 31.66 19.52
N LEU A 84 9.84 32.03 19.28
CA LEU A 84 8.76 31.06 19.08
C LEU A 84 8.96 30.22 17.81
N LYS A 85 9.47 30.82 16.73
CA LYS A 85 9.85 30.09 15.51
C LYS A 85 10.93 29.06 15.80
N ARG A 86 11.98 29.43 16.53
CA ARG A 86 13.11 28.52 16.80
C ARG A 86 12.76 27.44 17.83
N ARG A 87 11.97 27.77 18.84
CA ARG A 87 11.70 26.88 19.98
C ARG A 87 10.49 25.97 19.77
N LEU A 88 9.47 26.41 19.04
CA LEU A 88 8.27 25.62 18.75
C LEU A 88 8.15 25.27 17.27
N LEU A 89 8.20 26.24 16.34
CA LEU A 89 7.95 25.92 14.93
C LEU A 89 9.01 25.01 14.33
N LEU A 90 10.31 25.21 14.58
CA LEU A 90 11.35 24.33 14.04
C LEU A 90 11.20 22.87 14.49
N PRO A 91 11.04 22.53 15.79
CA PRO A 91 10.84 21.15 16.20
C PRO A 91 9.50 20.59 15.71
N ILE A 92 8.41 21.39 15.70
CA ILE A 92 7.11 20.93 15.20
C ILE A 92 7.14 20.69 13.69
N THR A 93 7.78 21.58 12.92
CA THR A 93 7.91 21.41 11.46
C THR A 93 8.85 20.28 11.12
N ARG A 94 9.93 20.08 11.88
CA ARG A 94 10.80 18.91 11.74
C ARG A 94 10.04 17.62 12.06
N TRP A 95 9.29 17.60 13.15
CA TRP A 95 8.48 16.45 13.54
C TRP A 95 7.37 16.18 12.52
N LEU A 96 6.65 17.20 12.06
CA LEU A 96 5.64 17.08 11.00
C LEU A 96 6.27 16.61 9.70
N TYR A 97 7.46 17.10 9.35
CA TYR A 97 8.18 16.67 8.16
C TYR A 97 8.57 15.20 8.26
N GLU A 98 9.24 14.80 9.34
CA GLU A 98 9.66 13.42 9.60
C GLU A 98 8.43 12.47 9.65
N TYR A 99 7.38 12.85 10.39
CA TYR A 99 6.12 12.10 10.45
C TYR A 99 5.44 12.00 9.08
N SER A 100 5.36 13.09 8.33
CA SER A 100 4.75 13.08 7.01
C SER A 100 5.55 12.20 6.05
N LEU A 101 6.87 12.31 6.06
CA LEU A 101 7.77 11.54 5.21
C LEU A 101 7.64 10.04 5.46
N GLU A 102 7.64 9.62 6.73
CA GLU A 102 7.45 8.22 7.11
C GLU A 102 6.08 7.68 6.69
N ASN A 103 5.02 8.47 6.88
CA ASN A 103 3.67 8.06 6.46
C ASN A 103 3.53 7.99 4.95
N PHE A 104 4.12 8.92 4.20
CA PHE A 104 4.09 8.90 2.73
C PHE A 104 4.89 7.72 2.18
N GLN A 105 6.08 7.44 2.73
CA GLN A 105 6.86 6.27 2.34
C GLN A 105 6.08 4.96 2.61
N ARG A 106 5.40 4.89 3.76
CA ARG A 106 4.54 3.75 4.09
C ARG A 106 3.35 3.61 3.15
N GLN A 107 2.67 4.72 2.82
CA GLN A 107 1.56 4.74 1.87
C GLN A 107 2.02 4.36 0.46
N GLN A 108 3.14 4.91 -0.01
CA GLN A 108 3.71 4.55 -1.32
C GLN A 108 4.04 3.06 -1.40
N ARG A 109 4.63 2.49 -0.34
CA ARG A 109 4.88 1.04 -0.29
C ARG A 109 3.57 0.24 -0.37
N VAL A 110 2.55 0.62 0.39
CA VAL A 110 1.24 -0.06 0.37
C VAL A 110 0.59 0.05 -1.02
N ASN A 111 0.59 1.24 -1.63
CA ASN A 111 0.01 1.47 -2.95
C ASN A 111 0.69 0.59 -4.02
N ARG A 112 2.03 0.51 -4.01
CA ARG A 112 2.77 -0.36 -4.94
C ARG A 112 2.40 -1.83 -4.80
N ILE A 113 2.31 -2.31 -3.56
CA ILE A 113 1.90 -3.70 -3.28
C ILE A 113 0.46 -3.94 -3.77
N LEU A 114 -0.46 -3.02 -3.49
CA LEU A 114 -1.84 -3.13 -3.95
C LEU A 114 -1.93 -3.16 -5.48
N PHE A 115 -1.17 -2.31 -6.17
CA PHE A 115 -1.13 -2.31 -7.62
C PHE A 115 -0.57 -3.63 -8.17
N ALA A 116 0.48 -4.18 -7.55
CA ALA A 116 1.00 -5.50 -7.93
C ALA A 116 -0.04 -6.60 -7.73
N CYS A 117 -0.79 -6.60 -6.62
CA CYS A 117 -1.87 -7.55 -6.37
C CYS A 117 -3.02 -7.42 -7.38
N ILE A 118 -3.47 -6.19 -7.66
CA ILE A 118 -4.56 -5.93 -8.61
C ILE A 118 -4.15 -6.41 -10.02
N GLU A 119 -2.94 -6.11 -10.45
CA GLU A 119 -2.48 -6.50 -11.78
C GLU A 119 -2.32 -8.03 -11.89
N GLU A 120 -1.85 -8.70 -10.85
CA GLU A 120 -1.80 -10.16 -10.80
C GLU A 120 -3.21 -10.77 -10.92
N LEU A 121 -4.18 -10.23 -10.19
CA LEU A 121 -5.59 -10.65 -10.32
C LEU A 121 -6.14 -10.40 -11.73
N ALA A 122 -5.80 -9.28 -12.35
CA ALA A 122 -6.21 -8.97 -13.72
C ALA A 122 -5.60 -9.95 -14.74
N ILE A 123 -4.33 -10.31 -14.59
CA ILE A 123 -3.64 -11.29 -15.42
C ILE A 123 -4.30 -12.66 -15.30
N GLU A 124 -4.51 -13.15 -14.06
CA GLU A 124 -5.14 -14.45 -13.85
C GLU A 124 -6.59 -14.47 -14.35
N ASN A 125 -7.35 -13.37 -14.17
CA ASN A 125 -8.69 -13.26 -14.74
C ASN A 125 -8.69 -13.30 -16.27
N ALA A 126 -7.76 -12.59 -16.92
CA ALA A 126 -7.63 -12.61 -18.38
C ALA A 126 -7.25 -13.99 -18.93
N LYS A 127 -6.37 -14.74 -18.23
CA LYS A 127 -6.04 -16.12 -18.57
C LYS A 127 -7.28 -17.02 -18.45
N LEU A 128 -8.02 -16.92 -17.35
CA LEU A 128 -9.23 -17.72 -17.13
C LEU A 128 -10.30 -17.44 -18.19
N ARG A 129 -10.54 -16.18 -18.55
CA ARG A 129 -11.45 -15.80 -19.64
C ARG A 129 -11.06 -16.42 -20.97
N ARG A 130 -9.79 -16.34 -21.36
CA ARG A 130 -9.29 -16.98 -22.59
C ARG A 130 -9.45 -18.50 -22.60
N ILE A 131 -9.32 -19.15 -21.45
CA ILE A 131 -9.53 -20.61 -21.34
C ILE A 131 -11.01 -20.94 -21.49
N ALA A 132 -11.91 -20.14 -20.90
CA ALA A 132 -13.35 -20.31 -21.06
C ALA A 132 -13.79 -20.10 -22.51
N GLU A 133 -13.36 -19.01 -23.14
CA GLU A 133 -13.66 -18.68 -24.55
C GLU A 133 -13.10 -19.68 -25.57
N ARG A 134 -12.08 -20.48 -25.19
CA ARG A 134 -11.54 -21.56 -26.04
C ARG A 134 -12.25 -22.90 -25.87
N LYS A 135 -13.06 -23.06 -24.82
CA LYS A 135 -13.81 -24.29 -24.55
C LYS A 135 -15.22 -24.26 -25.15
N ASP A 136 -15.72 -23.07 -25.48
CA ASP A 136 -16.92 -22.84 -26.30
C ASP A 136 -16.58 -22.92 -27.79
#